data_AF-A0A6P1IB39-F1
#
_entry.id   AF-A0A6P1IB39-F1
#
_cell.length_a   1.000
_cell.length_b   1.000
_cell.length_c   1.000
_cell.angle_alpha   90.00
_cell.angle_beta   90.00
_cell.angle_gamma   90.00
#
_symmetry.space_group_name_H-M   'P 1'
#
loop_
_entity.id
_entity.type
_entity.pdbx_description
1 polymer ?
#
loop_
_entity_poly.entity_id
_entity_poly.type
_entity_poly.pdbx_seq_one_letter_code
_entity_poly.pdbx_strand_id
1 'polypeptide(L)'
;MRRCFFWVGCGLALAMVLLLLAAFALGQWTGSDGFRQRVEREATAALGVPVTLSRVTVDVFPLPALALEGLNIQARPALTLQRVEARPVWWTLLQGRLAVATLIVRQAVLPQTTIVLLAARVQDPAGKPAAPAPDGEAADLSWLPRRVVLDDVTWIGAQGRSSTVQAELALDDDGWPADATVAVTLGALQGTQAVLRREDERQTAWTLKVDVGGGTVQGPLKVTRPEASAKARDLVFEGTLETQGVEVSALTAPSRTLTGRLDASTTLAARINPKTGGASLADAMRTQTRFTVNNAVLHGVDLAKAVATVGLSRGGSTELDTLAGQVRTRGQLVELTNLVASSGVLAATGEVTVAPSKALSGRVRVDVTRGAGGDVVGVPLVVGGTVDDPSVSLSRSALLGAAIGTALMPGVGTGAGANLGDRVGEGLKDLFGK
;
A
#
# COMPACT_ATOMS: atom_id res chain seq x y z
N MET A 1 -4.94 19.83 -64.36
CA MET A 1 -5.01 19.07 -63.09
C MET A 1 -3.73 18.30 -62.74
N ARG A 2 -3.03 17.63 -63.68
CA ARG A 2 -1.76 16.89 -63.40
C ARG A 2 -0.61 17.74 -62.82
N ARG A 3 -0.49 19.02 -63.19
CA ARG A 3 0.59 19.90 -62.72
C ARG A 3 0.43 20.33 -61.25
N CYS A 4 -0.79 20.64 -60.79
CA CYS A 4 -1.03 20.98 -59.38
C CYS A 4 -0.78 19.80 -58.43
N PHE A 5 -1.11 18.57 -58.85
CA PHE A 5 -0.86 17.37 -58.05
C PHE A 5 0.64 17.09 -57.86
N PHE A 6 1.45 17.40 -58.87
CA PHE A 6 2.91 17.26 -58.81
C PHE A 6 3.56 18.31 -57.89
N TRP A 7 3.08 19.56 -57.90
CA TRP A 7 3.57 20.61 -57.00
C TRP A 7 3.17 20.40 -55.54
N VAL A 8 1.96 19.90 -55.29
CA VAL A 8 1.51 19.52 -53.94
C VAL A 8 2.29 18.29 -53.43
N GLY A 9 2.53 17.29 -54.29
CA GLY A 9 3.36 16.12 -53.95
C GLY A 9 4.83 16.46 -53.68
N CYS A 10 5.43 17.34 -54.49
CA CYS A 10 6.79 17.83 -54.26
C CYS A 10 6.90 18.69 -52.99
N GLY A 11 5.89 19.51 -52.69
CA GLY A 11 5.84 20.30 -51.45
C GLY A 11 5.78 19.43 -50.20
N LEU A 12 4.96 18.36 -50.23
CA LEU A 12 4.86 17.39 -49.14
C LEU A 12 6.13 16.57 -48.96
N ALA A 13 6.77 16.14 -50.06
CA ALA A 13 8.04 15.42 -50.01
C ALA A 13 9.17 16.29 -49.45
N LEU A 14 9.23 17.57 -49.84
CA LEU A 14 10.23 18.52 -49.33
C LEU A 14 10.02 18.82 -47.83
N ALA A 15 8.77 19.01 -47.40
CA ALA A 15 8.45 19.20 -45.99
C ALA A 15 8.81 17.96 -45.14
N MET A 16 8.59 16.76 -45.67
CA MET A 16 8.97 15.50 -45.02
C MET A 16 10.50 15.35 -44.93
N VAL A 17 11.26 15.69 -45.98
CA VAL A 17 12.73 15.67 -45.96
C VAL A 17 13.29 16.71 -44.97
N LEU A 18 12.70 17.90 -44.89
CA LEU A 18 13.08 18.93 -43.92
C LEU A 18 12.75 18.51 -42.48
N LEU A 19 11.61 17.86 -42.24
CA LEU A 19 11.27 17.28 -40.94
C LEU A 19 12.25 16.16 -40.56
N LEU A 20 12.65 15.31 -41.51
CA LEU A 20 13.64 14.25 -41.27
C LEU A 20 15.05 14.82 -41.02
N LEU A 21 15.45 15.89 -41.72
CA LEU A 21 16.72 16.58 -41.48
C LEU A 21 16.73 17.33 -40.15
N ALA A 22 15.62 17.98 -39.78
CA ALA A 22 15.46 18.62 -38.47
C ALA A 22 15.46 17.57 -37.36
N ALA A 23 14.77 16.45 -37.55
CA ALA A 23 14.82 15.30 -36.65
C ALA A 23 16.23 14.75 -36.47
N PHE A 24 16.96 14.59 -37.58
CA PHE A 24 18.34 14.11 -37.58
C PHE A 24 19.28 15.10 -36.86
N ALA A 25 19.13 16.40 -37.13
CA ALA A 25 19.91 17.45 -36.46
C ALA A 25 19.60 17.54 -34.96
N LEU A 26 18.32 17.42 -34.57
CA LEU A 26 17.91 17.34 -33.17
C LEU A 26 18.49 16.10 -32.49
N GLY A 27 18.43 14.93 -33.12
CA GLY A 27 19.01 13.69 -32.59
C GLY A 27 20.52 13.78 -32.37
N GLN A 28 21.25 14.40 -33.30
CA GLN A 28 22.69 14.67 -33.17
C GLN A 28 23.00 15.67 -32.05
N TRP A 29 22.18 16.70 -31.88
CA TRP A 29 22.36 17.71 -30.84
C TRP A 29 22.02 17.18 -29.44
N THR A 30 20.94 16.42 -29.29
CA THR A 30 20.50 15.84 -28.01
C THR A 30 21.38 14.68 -27.56
N GLY A 31 22.01 13.98 -28.50
CA GLY A 31 23.01 12.94 -28.22
C GLY A 31 24.39 13.47 -27.80
N SER A 32 24.60 14.79 -27.78
CA SER A 32 25.89 15.38 -27.39
C SER A 32 26.08 15.41 -25.87
N ASP A 33 27.31 15.17 -25.41
CA ASP A 33 27.67 15.24 -23.98
C ASP A 33 27.37 16.60 -23.35
N GLY A 34 27.47 17.68 -24.13
CA GLY A 34 27.18 19.04 -23.66
C GLY A 34 25.70 19.27 -23.35
N PHE A 35 24.78 18.61 -24.06
CA PHE A 35 23.35 18.67 -23.73
C PHE A 35 23.04 17.86 -22.47
N ARG A 36 23.59 16.64 -22.38
CA ARG A 36 23.48 15.78 -21.19
C ARG A 36 23.95 16.49 -19.92
N GLN A 37 25.13 17.11 -19.94
CA GLN A 37 25.68 17.84 -18.79
C GLN A 37 24.84 19.03 -18.35
N ARG A 38 24.16 19.72 -19.28
CA ARG A 38 23.23 20.82 -18.94
C ARG A 38 22.00 20.28 -18.22
N VAL A 39 21.40 19.21 -18.76
CA VAL A 39 20.23 18.57 -18.14
C VAL A 39 20.57 18.05 -16.74
N GLU A 40 21.73 17.40 -16.57
CA GLU A 40 22.21 16.94 -15.24
C GLU A 40 22.37 18.10 -14.25
N ARG A 41 22.94 19.23 -14.70
CA ARG A 41 23.15 20.42 -13.85
C ARG A 41 21.83 21.05 -13.42
N GLU A 42 20.90 21.23 -14.36
CA GLU A 42 19.58 21.80 -14.06
C GLU A 42 18.76 20.85 -13.17
N ALA A 43 18.77 19.55 -13.45
CA ALA A 43 18.09 18.55 -12.62
C ALA A 43 18.68 18.50 -11.20
N THR A 44 20.02 18.56 -11.07
CA THR A 44 20.70 18.62 -9.78
C THR A 44 20.35 19.90 -9.01
N ALA A 45 20.26 21.03 -9.69
CA ALA A 45 19.87 22.30 -9.07
C ALA A 45 18.41 22.27 -8.59
N ALA A 46 17.50 21.72 -9.40
CA ALA A 46 16.08 21.62 -9.06
C ALA A 46 15.80 20.62 -7.93
N LEU A 47 16.42 19.43 -7.98
CA LEU A 47 16.21 18.37 -6.99
C LEU A 47 17.09 18.52 -5.75
N GLY A 48 18.16 19.33 -5.82
CA GLY A 48 19.13 19.52 -4.73
C GLY A 48 19.94 18.26 -4.38
N VAL A 49 19.92 17.24 -5.24
CA VAL A 49 20.68 15.99 -5.11
C VAL A 49 21.39 15.71 -6.44
N PRO A 50 22.60 15.10 -6.44
CA PRO A 50 23.32 14.81 -7.67
C PRO A 50 22.53 13.86 -8.58
N VAL A 51 22.35 14.27 -9.83
CA VAL A 51 21.71 13.49 -10.89
C VAL A 51 22.72 13.16 -11.98
N THR A 52 22.81 11.89 -12.33
CA THR A 52 23.63 11.43 -13.47
C THR A 52 22.74 10.74 -14.49
N LEU A 53 23.00 10.99 -15.77
CA LEU A 53 22.30 10.43 -16.92
C LEU A 53 23.32 9.73 -17.81
N SER A 54 22.93 8.60 -18.41
CA SER A 54 23.78 7.91 -19.39
C SER A 54 23.61 8.50 -20.78
N ARG A 55 22.36 8.73 -21.20
CA ARG A 55 22.03 9.25 -22.53
C ARG A 55 20.71 10.01 -22.53
N VAL A 56 20.62 11.00 -23.41
CA VAL A 56 19.37 11.66 -23.78
C VAL A 56 19.14 11.46 -25.27
N THR A 57 17.99 10.90 -25.62
CA THR A 57 17.59 10.64 -27.01
C THR A 57 16.28 11.32 -27.29
N VAL A 58 16.19 11.96 -28.46
CA VAL A 58 14.94 12.50 -28.98
C VAL A 58 14.60 11.70 -30.23
N ASP A 59 13.62 10.83 -30.10
CA ASP A 59 13.00 10.15 -31.23
C ASP A 59 11.99 11.11 -31.84
N VAL A 60 12.01 11.28 -33.17
CA VAL A 60 11.11 12.22 -33.86
C VAL A 60 10.19 11.49 -34.85
N PHE A 61 10.50 10.25 -35.21
CA PHE A 61 9.72 9.42 -36.13
C PHE A 61 9.75 7.94 -35.68
N PRO A 62 8.63 7.19 -35.75
CA PRO A 62 7.28 7.56 -36.21
C PRO A 62 6.44 8.32 -35.18
N LEU A 63 6.80 8.28 -33.90
CA LEU A 63 6.19 9.06 -32.82
C LEU A 63 7.30 9.80 -32.04
N PRO A 64 7.08 11.05 -31.60
CA PRO A 64 8.08 11.86 -30.99
C PRO A 64 8.20 11.41 -29.53
N ALA A 65 9.40 11.18 -29.06
CA ALA A 65 9.62 10.82 -27.68
C ALA A 65 10.92 11.43 -27.20
N LEU A 66 10.89 12.02 -26.01
CA LEU A 66 12.09 12.29 -25.26
C LEU A 66 12.35 11.09 -24.36
N ALA A 67 13.43 10.37 -24.60
CA ALA A 67 13.85 9.25 -23.77
C ALA A 67 15.14 9.59 -23.02
N LEU A 68 15.10 9.43 -21.69
CA LEU A 68 16.23 9.54 -20.78
C LEU A 68 16.67 8.13 -20.38
N GLU A 69 17.95 7.81 -20.55
CA GLU A 69 18.49 6.48 -20.24
C GLU A 69 19.50 6.54 -19.09
N GLY A 70 19.43 5.53 -18.22
CA GLY A 70 20.35 5.31 -17.11
C GLY A 70 20.38 6.48 -16.13
N LEU A 71 19.20 6.97 -15.73
CA LEU A 71 19.03 8.02 -14.75
C LEU A 71 19.32 7.46 -13.35
N ASN A 72 20.28 8.04 -12.66
CA ASN A 72 20.61 7.70 -11.29
C ASN A 72 20.61 8.96 -10.43
N ILE A 73 19.76 8.96 -9.41
CA ILE A 73 19.64 10.02 -8.42
C ILE A 73 20.31 9.53 -7.15
N GLN A 74 21.41 10.17 -6.77
CA GLN A 74 22.25 9.79 -5.63
C GLN A 74 21.65 10.27 -4.30
N ALA A 75 20.38 9.99 -4.09
CA ALA A 75 19.73 10.14 -2.79
C ALA A 75 20.09 8.96 -1.87
N ARG A 76 19.73 9.06 -0.59
CA ARG A 76 19.87 7.96 0.37
C ARG A 76 18.47 7.51 0.82
N PRO A 77 17.95 6.37 0.33
CA PRO A 77 18.52 5.43 -0.66
C PRO A 77 18.48 5.93 -2.12
N ALA A 78 19.35 5.36 -2.97
CA ALA A 78 19.49 5.77 -4.37
C ALA A 78 18.26 5.37 -5.19
N LEU A 79 17.90 6.21 -6.17
CA LEU A 79 16.79 5.98 -7.08
C LEU A 79 17.35 5.83 -8.49
N THR A 80 17.07 4.70 -9.14
CA THR A 80 17.59 4.39 -10.47
C THR A 80 16.42 4.19 -11.44
N LEU A 81 16.52 4.75 -12.64
CA LEU A 81 15.59 4.50 -13.73
C LEU A 81 16.40 4.14 -14.97
N GLN A 82 16.16 2.95 -15.52
CA GLN A 82 16.87 2.52 -16.72
C GLN A 82 16.44 3.35 -17.93
N ARG A 83 15.14 3.58 -18.09
CA ARG A 83 14.60 4.37 -19.20
C ARG A 83 13.31 5.08 -18.82
N VAL A 84 13.25 6.38 -19.09
CA VAL A 84 12.05 7.21 -18.92
C VAL A 84 11.73 7.86 -20.25
N GLU A 85 10.55 7.59 -20.79
CA GLU A 85 10.08 8.17 -22.05
C GLU A 85 8.92 9.12 -21.78
N ALA A 86 9.04 10.36 -22.25
CA ALA A 86 7.95 11.33 -22.28
C ALA A 86 7.54 11.55 -23.75
N ARG A 87 6.28 11.25 -24.06
CA ARG A 87 5.70 11.45 -25.38
C ARG A 87 4.82 12.69 -25.36
N PRO A 88 5.10 13.72 -26.18
CA PRO A 88 4.28 14.92 -26.21
C PRO A 88 3.00 14.70 -27.02
N VAL A 89 2.00 15.54 -26.77
CA VAL A 89 0.84 15.68 -27.66
C VAL A 89 1.27 16.43 -28.92
N TRP A 90 1.29 15.75 -30.06
CA TRP A 90 1.75 16.33 -31.34
C TRP A 90 1.11 17.66 -31.68
N TRP A 91 -0.21 17.75 -31.54
CA TRP A 91 -0.95 18.92 -31.96
C TRP A 91 -0.64 20.15 -31.09
N THR A 92 -0.43 19.96 -29.78
CA THR A 92 -0.06 21.07 -28.90
C THR A 92 1.39 21.49 -29.15
N LEU A 93 2.28 20.54 -29.44
CA LEU A 93 3.67 20.82 -29.75
C LEU A 93 3.80 21.70 -31.00
N LEU A 94 2.99 21.43 -32.05
CA LEU A 94 2.91 22.26 -33.25
C LEU A 94 2.37 23.67 -32.98
N GLN A 95 1.57 23.84 -31.93
CA GLN A 95 1.09 25.14 -31.45
C GLN A 95 2.09 25.84 -30.51
N GLY A 96 3.29 25.29 -30.33
CA GLY A 96 4.32 25.82 -29.43
C GLY A 96 4.05 25.54 -27.94
N ARG A 97 3.14 24.62 -27.61
CA ARG A 97 2.82 24.21 -26.23
C ARG A 97 3.27 22.79 -25.95
N LEU A 98 4.17 22.64 -24.98
CA LEU A 98 4.61 21.33 -24.52
C LEU A 98 3.58 20.74 -23.56
N ALA A 99 2.89 19.68 -23.98
CA ALA A 99 2.01 18.88 -23.13
C ALA A 99 2.40 17.41 -23.24
N VAL A 100 2.48 16.70 -22.12
CA VAL A 100 2.88 15.29 -22.09
C VAL A 100 1.63 14.42 -22.26
N ALA A 101 1.61 13.61 -23.32
CA ALA A 101 0.53 12.65 -23.57
C ALA A 101 0.75 11.37 -22.75
N THR A 102 1.97 10.82 -22.81
CA THR A 102 2.29 9.55 -22.16
C THR A 102 3.64 9.61 -21.49
N LEU A 103 3.70 9.17 -20.24
CA LEU A 103 4.92 8.96 -19.48
C LEU A 103 5.14 7.46 -19.30
N ILE A 104 6.26 6.94 -19.78
CA ILE A 104 6.63 5.53 -19.64
C ILE A 104 7.88 5.45 -18.77
N VAL A 105 7.82 4.66 -17.71
CA VAL A 105 8.94 4.41 -16.80
C VAL A 105 9.26 2.93 -16.87
N ARG A 106 10.48 2.59 -17.31
CA ARG A 106 10.91 1.21 -17.47
C ARG A 106 12.05 0.85 -16.52
N GLN A 107 11.96 -0.34 -15.94
CA GLN A 107 12.99 -0.96 -15.09
C GLN A 107 13.57 0.04 -14.08
N ALA A 108 12.68 0.65 -13.30
CA ALA A 108 13.05 1.62 -12.29
C ALA A 108 13.05 0.99 -10.89
N VAL A 109 14.00 1.41 -10.05
CA VAL A 109 14.00 1.09 -8.61
C VAL A 109 13.65 2.34 -7.86
N LEU A 110 12.49 2.31 -7.21
CA LEU A 110 11.82 3.45 -6.59
C LEU A 110 11.68 3.23 -5.09
N PRO A 111 12.59 3.78 -4.27
CA PRO A 111 12.41 3.79 -2.83
C PRO A 111 11.39 4.84 -2.40
N GLN A 112 10.36 4.41 -1.66
CA GLN A 112 9.29 5.27 -1.16
C GLN A 112 9.84 6.47 -0.37
N THR A 113 10.80 6.24 0.52
CA THR A 113 11.42 7.29 1.35
C THR A 113 12.03 8.38 0.48
N THR A 114 12.72 8.01 -0.60
CA THR A 114 13.35 8.95 -1.53
C THR A 114 12.32 9.76 -2.30
N ILE A 115 11.25 9.11 -2.78
CA ILE A 115 10.16 9.79 -3.50
C ILE A 115 9.49 10.83 -2.60
N VAL A 116 9.18 10.48 -1.35
CA VAL A 116 8.54 11.41 -0.41
C VAL A 116 9.45 12.61 -0.12
N LEU A 117 10.75 12.39 0.08
CA LEU A 117 11.72 13.46 0.31
C LEU A 117 11.87 14.38 -0.91
N LEU A 118 11.94 13.83 -2.12
CA LEU A 118 12.01 14.61 -3.35
C LEU A 118 10.71 15.38 -3.59
N ALA A 119 9.54 14.77 -3.37
CA ALA A 119 8.25 15.42 -3.51
C ALA A 119 8.11 16.62 -2.55
N ALA A 120 8.52 16.47 -1.29
CA ALA A 120 8.52 17.57 -0.33
C ALA A 120 9.43 18.73 -0.77
N ARG A 121 10.59 18.42 -1.36
CA ARG A 121 11.55 19.41 -1.83
C ARG A 121 11.11 20.15 -3.11
N VAL A 122 10.41 19.46 -4.01
CA VAL A 122 9.81 20.09 -5.20
C VAL A 122 8.65 21.00 -4.82
N GLN A 123 7.90 20.67 -3.76
CA GLN A 123 6.80 21.51 -3.25
C GLN A 123 7.30 22.76 -2.52
N ASP A 124 8.46 22.71 -1.88
CA ASP A 124 9.09 23.87 -1.22
C ASP A 124 10.58 24.00 -1.59
N PRO A 125 10.90 24.49 -2.81
CA PRO A 125 12.27 24.58 -3.30
C PRO A 125 13.12 25.65 -2.60
N ALA A 126 12.53 26.48 -1.72
CA ALA A 126 13.21 27.62 -1.10
C ALA A 126 13.00 27.76 0.43
N GLY A 127 12.32 26.82 1.10
CA GLY A 127 11.90 26.98 2.50
C GLY A 127 11.00 28.19 2.71
N LYS A 128 10.34 28.67 1.65
CA LYS A 128 9.46 29.83 1.69
C LYS A 128 8.04 29.28 1.84
N PRO A 129 7.31 29.66 2.91
CA PRO A 129 5.91 29.26 3.03
C PRO A 129 5.21 29.66 1.74
N ALA A 130 4.61 28.66 1.07
CA ALA A 130 3.87 28.86 -0.15
C ALA A 130 2.96 30.08 0.05
N ALA A 131 3.18 31.14 -0.73
CA ALA A 131 2.25 32.25 -0.76
C ALA A 131 0.87 31.63 -1.05
N PRO A 132 -0.19 31.98 -0.29
CA PRO A 132 -1.50 31.40 -0.51
C PRO A 132 -1.84 31.63 -1.97
N ALA A 133 -1.91 30.54 -2.75
CA ALA A 133 -2.39 30.59 -4.12
C ALA A 133 -3.76 31.29 -4.07
N PRO A 134 -4.00 32.29 -4.94
CA PRO A 134 -5.24 33.04 -4.91
C PRO A 134 -6.42 32.07 -4.90
N ASP A 135 -7.28 32.22 -3.89
CA ASP A 135 -8.40 31.32 -3.64
C ASP A 135 -9.33 31.31 -4.86
N GLY A 136 -9.21 30.29 -5.71
CA GLY A 136 -10.14 30.17 -6.84
C GLY A 136 -9.68 29.29 -8.00
N GLU A 137 -8.39 29.20 -8.30
CA GLU A 137 -7.96 28.32 -9.40
C GLU A 137 -7.90 26.88 -8.91
N ALA A 138 -8.72 26.02 -9.51
CA ALA A 138 -8.45 24.59 -9.55
C ALA A 138 -6.99 24.46 -10.01
N ALA A 139 -6.19 23.65 -9.32
CA ALA A 139 -4.81 23.41 -9.74
C ALA A 139 -4.82 23.11 -11.24
N ASP A 140 -4.10 23.88 -12.04
CA ASP A 140 -4.01 23.60 -13.47
C ASP A 140 -3.33 22.22 -13.60
N LEU A 141 -4.13 21.19 -13.88
CA LEU A 141 -3.66 19.81 -14.02
C LEU A 141 -3.27 19.50 -15.47
N SER A 142 -3.23 20.51 -16.36
CA SER A 142 -2.87 20.32 -17.77
C SER A 142 -1.42 19.86 -17.98
N TRP A 143 -0.56 20.00 -16.97
CA TRP A 143 0.80 19.47 -16.98
C TRP A 143 0.89 17.96 -16.68
N LEU A 144 -0.16 17.36 -16.11
CA LEU A 144 -0.16 15.93 -15.81
C LEU A 144 -0.23 15.11 -17.10
N PRO A 145 0.54 14.01 -17.20
CA PRO A 145 0.45 13.13 -18.35
C PRO A 145 -0.92 12.46 -18.42
N ARG A 146 -1.54 12.43 -19.60
CA ARG A 146 -2.82 11.72 -19.82
C ARG A 146 -2.73 10.21 -19.58
N ARG A 147 -1.55 9.63 -19.77
CA ARG A 147 -1.28 8.21 -19.52
C ARG A 147 0.06 8.02 -18.85
N VAL A 148 0.11 7.17 -17.83
CA VAL A 148 1.33 6.73 -17.16
C VAL A 148 1.45 5.22 -17.30
N VAL A 149 2.61 4.75 -17.75
CA VAL A 149 2.92 3.32 -17.86
C VAL A 149 4.17 3.04 -17.04
N LEU A 150 4.05 2.10 -16.10
CA LEU A 150 5.14 1.55 -15.32
C LEU A 150 5.43 0.14 -15.85
N ASP A 151 6.62 -0.07 -16.37
CA ASP A 151 7.08 -1.31 -16.97
C ASP A 151 8.21 -1.89 -16.12
N ASP A 152 7.93 -2.98 -15.41
CA ASP A 152 8.84 -3.64 -14.47
C ASP A 152 9.48 -2.69 -13.44
N VAL A 153 8.66 -1.90 -12.77
CA VAL A 153 9.11 -0.94 -11.75
C VAL A 153 9.18 -1.61 -10.38
N THR A 154 10.36 -1.65 -9.78
CA THR A 154 10.58 -2.18 -8.44
C THR A 154 10.38 -1.09 -7.39
N TRP A 155 9.26 -1.18 -6.67
CA TRP A 155 8.95 -0.33 -5.52
C TRP A 155 9.60 -0.88 -4.25
N ILE A 156 10.29 -0.03 -3.48
CA ILE A 156 10.81 -0.39 -2.15
C ILE A 156 10.04 0.42 -1.12
N GLY A 157 9.19 -0.25 -0.34
CA GLY A 157 8.39 0.38 0.70
C GLY A 157 9.21 0.88 1.89
N ALA A 158 8.57 1.66 2.77
CA ALA A 158 9.21 2.23 3.97
C ALA A 158 9.87 1.17 4.88
N GLN A 159 9.35 -0.06 4.91
CA GLN A 159 9.90 -1.19 5.68
C GLN A 159 10.96 -2.00 4.91
N GLY A 160 11.47 -1.48 3.79
CA GLY A 160 12.52 -2.12 2.97
C GLY A 160 12.04 -3.28 2.09
N ARG A 161 10.74 -3.61 2.11
CA ARG A 161 10.15 -4.66 1.26
C ARG A 161 10.10 -4.19 -0.19
N SER A 162 10.64 -4.99 -1.10
CA SER A 162 10.58 -4.73 -2.53
C SER A 162 9.40 -5.46 -3.20
N SER A 163 8.81 -4.84 -4.22
CA SER A 163 7.82 -5.46 -5.09
C SER A 163 7.94 -4.87 -6.48
N THR A 164 8.00 -5.72 -7.50
CA THR A 164 8.05 -5.28 -8.90
C THR A 164 6.63 -5.25 -9.45
N VAL A 165 6.27 -4.11 -10.02
CA VAL A 165 4.93 -3.82 -10.53
C VAL A 165 4.98 -3.40 -11.99
N GLN A 166 4.00 -3.87 -12.72
CA GLN A 166 3.60 -3.31 -14.00
C GLN A 166 2.30 -2.57 -13.78
N ALA A 167 2.20 -1.33 -14.25
CA ALA A 167 0.99 -0.55 -14.04
C ALA A 167 0.71 0.35 -15.23
N GLU A 168 -0.57 0.62 -15.44
CA GLU A 168 -1.03 1.60 -16.39
C GLU A 168 -2.09 2.47 -15.71
N LEU A 169 -2.02 3.77 -15.93
CA LEU A 169 -2.97 4.75 -15.42
C LEU A 169 -3.35 5.67 -16.57
N ALA A 170 -4.64 5.76 -16.89
CA ALA A 170 -5.19 6.78 -17.76
C ALA A 170 -5.90 7.85 -16.93
N LEU A 171 -5.70 9.11 -17.28
CA LEU A 171 -6.33 10.28 -16.64
C LEU A 171 -7.28 10.96 -17.62
N ASP A 172 -8.45 11.32 -17.13
CA ASP A 172 -9.43 12.15 -17.85
C ASP A 172 -8.99 13.62 -17.92
N ASP A 173 -9.76 14.43 -18.64
CA ASP A 173 -9.53 15.87 -18.79
C ASP A 173 -9.53 16.63 -17.45
N ASP A 174 -10.29 16.13 -16.47
CA ASP A 174 -10.35 16.67 -15.11
C ASP A 174 -9.18 16.23 -14.19
N GLY A 175 -8.24 15.46 -14.73
CA GLY A 175 -7.05 14.98 -14.05
C GLY A 175 -7.28 13.80 -13.10
N TRP A 176 -8.51 13.26 -13.04
CA TRP A 176 -8.82 12.08 -12.25
C TRP A 176 -8.58 10.79 -13.05
N PRO A 177 -8.31 9.65 -12.38
CA PRO A 177 -8.15 8.35 -13.06
C PRO A 177 -9.41 7.95 -13.83
N ALA A 178 -9.29 7.70 -15.12
CA ALA A 178 -10.34 7.08 -15.93
C ALA A 178 -10.31 5.55 -15.71
N ASP A 179 -9.12 4.99 -15.86
CA ASP A 179 -8.81 3.60 -15.61
C ASP A 179 -7.40 3.45 -15.03
N ALA A 180 -7.20 2.42 -14.22
CA ALA A 180 -5.88 2.01 -13.80
C ALA A 180 -5.80 0.49 -13.73
N THR A 181 -4.68 -0.06 -14.16
CA THR A 181 -4.35 -1.48 -13.99
C THR A 181 -3.02 -1.59 -13.27
N VAL A 182 -2.90 -2.57 -12.38
CA VAL A 182 -1.67 -2.87 -11.66
C VAL A 182 -1.51 -4.37 -11.60
N ALA A 183 -0.33 -4.88 -11.94
CA ALA A 183 0.05 -6.27 -11.81
C ALA A 183 1.35 -6.35 -11.01
N VAL A 184 1.35 -7.16 -9.95
CA VAL A 184 2.55 -7.41 -9.15
C VAL A 184 3.24 -8.65 -9.68
N THR A 185 4.37 -8.47 -10.34
CA THR A 185 5.09 -9.55 -11.04
C THR A 185 6.08 -10.27 -10.13
N LEU A 186 6.65 -9.57 -9.13
CA LEU A 186 7.65 -10.14 -8.21
C LEU A 186 7.54 -9.53 -6.81
N GLY A 187 7.85 -10.32 -5.78
CA GLY A 187 8.00 -9.86 -4.40
C GLY A 187 6.75 -10.06 -3.56
N ALA A 188 6.48 -9.14 -2.63
CA ALA A 188 5.28 -9.19 -1.82
C ALA A 188 4.02 -9.08 -2.69
N LEU A 189 2.97 -9.86 -2.39
CA LEU A 189 1.72 -9.87 -3.16
C LEU A 189 1.91 -10.30 -4.63
N GLN A 190 2.97 -11.05 -4.96
CA GLN A 190 3.19 -11.57 -6.30
C GLN A 190 1.95 -12.31 -6.84
N GLY A 191 1.63 -12.04 -8.11
CA GLY A 191 0.44 -12.57 -8.79
C GLY A 191 -0.81 -11.71 -8.59
N THR A 192 -0.74 -10.64 -7.79
CA THR A 192 -1.86 -9.72 -7.61
C THR A 192 -2.13 -8.93 -8.88
N GLN A 193 -3.39 -8.83 -9.27
CA GLN A 193 -3.86 -7.96 -10.34
C GLN A 193 -4.94 -7.04 -9.79
N ALA A 194 -4.86 -5.76 -10.06
CA ALA A 194 -5.85 -4.76 -9.67
C ALA A 194 -6.30 -3.98 -10.89
N VAL A 195 -7.60 -3.72 -10.96
CA VAL A 195 -8.24 -2.90 -11.98
C VAL A 195 -9.13 -1.90 -11.28
N LEU A 196 -8.94 -0.63 -11.59
CA LEU A 196 -9.77 0.49 -11.17
C LEU A 196 -10.45 1.05 -12.42
N ARG A 197 -11.76 1.22 -12.38
CA ARG A 197 -12.52 1.79 -13.51
C ARG A 197 -13.51 2.83 -13.01
N ARG A 198 -13.50 4.00 -13.63
CA ARG A 198 -14.45 5.09 -13.32
C ARG A 198 -15.83 4.73 -13.88
N GLU A 199 -16.87 4.97 -13.08
CA GLU A 199 -18.25 4.62 -13.48
C GLU A 199 -18.86 5.67 -14.41
N ASP A 200 -18.61 6.95 -14.13
CA ASP A 200 -19.12 8.10 -14.88
C ASP A 200 -18.05 9.22 -14.84
N GLU A 201 -17.74 9.81 -15.99
CA GLU A 201 -16.79 10.93 -16.13
C GLU A 201 -17.18 12.15 -15.27
N ARG A 202 -18.48 12.34 -15.01
CA ARG A 202 -18.98 13.47 -14.18
C ARG A 202 -18.84 13.22 -12.70
N GLN A 203 -18.72 11.96 -12.30
CA GLN A 203 -18.64 11.55 -10.90
C GLN A 203 -17.21 11.14 -10.57
N THR A 204 -16.82 11.40 -9.34
CA THR A 204 -15.56 10.90 -8.77
C THR A 204 -15.88 9.60 -8.04
N ALA A 205 -16.29 8.59 -8.81
CA ALA A 205 -16.67 7.26 -8.34
C ALA A 205 -16.08 6.17 -9.26
N TRP A 206 -15.57 5.11 -8.64
CA TRP A 206 -14.87 4.01 -9.30
C TRP A 206 -15.30 2.67 -8.73
N THR A 207 -15.21 1.64 -9.54
CA THR A 207 -15.21 0.26 -9.08
C THR A 207 -13.76 -0.25 -9.04
N LEU A 208 -13.34 -0.76 -7.89
CA LEU A 208 -12.07 -1.47 -7.71
C LEU A 208 -12.34 -2.98 -7.76
N LYS A 209 -11.51 -3.71 -8.51
CA LYS A 209 -11.41 -5.17 -8.46
C LYS A 209 -9.95 -5.56 -8.31
N VAL A 210 -9.65 -6.45 -7.36
CA VAL A 210 -8.31 -6.97 -7.09
C VAL A 210 -8.37 -8.48 -6.99
N ASP A 211 -7.64 -9.18 -7.84
CA ASP A 211 -7.44 -10.62 -7.75
C ASP A 211 -6.12 -10.87 -7.00
N VAL A 212 -6.18 -11.50 -5.82
CA VAL A 212 -5.02 -11.69 -4.92
C VAL A 212 -5.16 -12.99 -4.14
N GLY A 213 -4.06 -13.75 -3.99
CA GLY A 213 -4.06 -14.99 -3.22
C GLY A 213 -5.08 -16.03 -3.68
N GLY A 214 -5.43 -16.04 -4.97
CA GLY A 214 -6.45 -16.93 -5.54
C GLY A 214 -7.90 -16.57 -5.21
N GLY A 215 -8.15 -15.43 -4.54
CA GLY A 215 -9.48 -14.87 -4.29
C GLY A 215 -9.62 -13.46 -4.86
N THR A 216 -10.70 -12.78 -4.50
CA THR A 216 -11.04 -11.47 -5.06
C THR A 216 -11.39 -10.45 -3.97
N VAL A 217 -10.98 -9.20 -4.16
CA VAL A 217 -11.44 -8.03 -3.40
C VAL A 217 -12.10 -7.07 -4.37
N GLN A 218 -13.35 -6.68 -4.14
CA GLN A 218 -14.07 -5.81 -5.06
C GLN A 218 -15.02 -4.85 -4.36
N GLY A 219 -15.25 -3.69 -4.95
CA GLY A 219 -16.31 -2.78 -4.51
C GLY A 219 -16.12 -1.33 -4.94
N PRO A 220 -17.12 -0.48 -4.65
CA PRO A 220 -17.10 0.92 -5.05
C PRO A 220 -16.16 1.76 -4.17
N LEU A 221 -15.54 2.74 -4.81
CA LEU A 221 -14.74 3.81 -4.23
C LEU A 221 -15.33 5.15 -4.69
N LYS A 222 -15.45 6.11 -3.79
CA LYS A 222 -15.95 7.45 -4.07
C LYS A 222 -15.03 8.49 -3.47
N VAL A 223 -14.82 9.57 -4.20
CA VAL A 223 -14.15 10.77 -3.71
C VAL A 223 -15.14 11.92 -3.71
N THR A 224 -15.39 12.50 -2.55
CA THR A 224 -16.19 13.70 -2.41
C THR A 224 -15.25 14.91 -2.41
N ARG A 225 -15.48 15.81 -3.36
CA ARG A 225 -14.73 17.05 -3.51
C ARG A 225 -15.35 18.13 -2.60
N PRO A 226 -14.54 19.01 -1.99
CA PRO A 226 -15.05 20.11 -1.20
C PRO A 226 -15.81 21.09 -2.10
N GLU A 227 -16.89 21.69 -1.57
CA GLU A 227 -17.60 22.77 -2.25
C GLU A 227 -16.68 23.97 -2.46
N ALA A 228 -16.87 24.71 -3.56
CA ALA A 228 -16.00 25.84 -3.92
C ALA A 228 -15.93 26.94 -2.85
N SER A 229 -16.95 27.06 -2.00
CA SER A 229 -17.05 28.03 -0.90
C SER A 229 -16.53 27.52 0.45
N ALA A 230 -16.11 26.26 0.55
CA ALA A 230 -15.69 25.65 1.81
C ALA A 230 -14.34 26.19 2.29
N LYS A 231 -14.27 26.62 3.55
CA LYS A 231 -13.03 27.07 4.20
C LYS A 231 -11.97 25.97 4.30
N ALA A 232 -12.40 24.71 4.39
CA ALA A 232 -11.54 23.53 4.35
C ALA A 232 -11.70 22.81 3.01
N ARG A 233 -10.60 22.66 2.27
CA ARG A 233 -10.58 22.00 0.95
C ARG A 233 -10.18 20.53 1.07
N ASP A 234 -10.76 19.82 2.01
CA ASP A 234 -10.41 18.42 2.25
C ASP A 234 -11.07 17.52 1.19
N LEU A 235 -10.28 16.63 0.58
CA LEU A 235 -10.77 15.54 -0.24
C LEU A 235 -11.17 14.39 0.68
N VAL A 236 -12.40 13.89 0.54
CA VAL A 236 -12.92 12.77 1.33
C VAL A 236 -13.02 11.55 0.45
N PHE A 237 -12.24 10.51 0.77
CA PHE A 237 -12.26 9.22 0.11
C PHE A 237 -13.11 8.27 0.95
N GLU A 238 -14.01 7.54 0.31
CA GLU A 238 -14.89 6.55 0.93
C GLU A 238 -14.95 5.31 0.05
N GLY A 239 -15.17 4.14 0.65
CA GLY A 239 -15.34 2.92 -0.11
C GLY A 239 -15.80 1.75 0.73
N THR A 240 -16.40 0.78 0.06
CA THR A 240 -16.82 -0.49 0.65
C THR A 240 -16.27 -1.61 -0.22
N LEU A 241 -15.51 -2.54 0.36
CA LEU A 241 -14.84 -3.62 -0.34
C LEU A 241 -15.26 -4.97 0.25
N GLU A 242 -15.65 -5.89 -0.61
CA GLU A 242 -15.94 -7.28 -0.29
C GLU A 242 -14.76 -8.15 -0.71
N THR A 243 -14.25 -8.95 0.22
CA THR A 243 -13.17 -9.91 0.04
C THR A 243 -13.76 -11.31 0.07
N GLN A 244 -13.42 -12.14 -0.90
CA GLN A 244 -13.93 -13.50 -1.03
C GLN A 244 -12.81 -14.48 -1.35
N GLY A 245 -12.66 -15.52 -0.52
CA GLY A 245 -11.79 -16.67 -0.76
C GLY A 245 -10.29 -16.37 -0.87
N VAL A 246 -9.82 -15.22 -0.36
CA VAL A 246 -8.41 -14.80 -0.46
C VAL A 246 -7.55 -15.63 0.48
N GLU A 247 -6.45 -16.19 -0.01
CA GLU A 247 -5.49 -16.87 0.86
C GLU A 247 -4.72 -15.86 1.73
N VAL A 248 -4.87 -15.94 3.06
CA VAL A 248 -4.27 -14.98 4.00
C VAL A 248 -2.74 -14.94 3.92
N SER A 249 -2.12 -16.09 3.60
CA SER A 249 -0.66 -16.18 3.48
C SER A 249 -0.08 -15.36 2.33
N ALA A 250 -0.89 -15.04 1.31
CA ALA A 250 -0.50 -14.12 0.24
C ALA A 250 -0.40 -12.68 0.77
N LEU A 251 -1.29 -12.27 1.69
CA LEU A 251 -1.31 -10.94 2.30
C LEU A 251 -0.22 -10.76 3.36
N THR A 252 0.11 -11.83 4.06
CA THR A 252 1.09 -11.83 5.17
C THR A 252 2.48 -12.33 4.77
N ALA A 253 2.71 -12.63 3.49
CA ALA A 253 4.04 -13.00 3.00
C ALA A 253 5.07 -11.90 3.34
N PRO A 254 6.34 -12.23 3.64
CA PRO A 254 6.90 -13.57 3.68
C PRO A 254 6.68 -14.32 5.01
N SER A 255 6.23 -13.65 6.08
CA SER A 255 6.15 -14.28 7.40
C SER A 255 5.06 -15.35 7.51
N ARG A 256 3.99 -15.24 6.72
CA ARG A 256 2.95 -16.28 6.55
C ARG A 256 2.45 -16.82 7.90
N THR A 257 2.31 -15.94 8.90
CA THR A 257 1.95 -16.34 10.27
C THR A 257 0.52 -16.83 10.40
N LEU A 258 -0.33 -16.54 9.40
CA LEU A 258 -1.68 -17.05 9.29
C LEU A 258 -1.92 -17.52 7.86
N THR A 259 -2.41 -18.75 7.71
CA THR A 259 -2.90 -19.32 6.45
C THR A 259 -4.41 -19.59 6.56
N GLY A 260 -5.07 -19.83 5.43
CA GLY A 260 -6.52 -20.08 5.37
C GLY A 260 -7.23 -19.12 4.40
N ARG A 261 -8.53 -19.35 4.21
CA ARG A 261 -9.36 -18.63 3.25
C ARG A 261 -10.15 -17.50 3.92
N LEU A 262 -9.82 -16.28 3.54
CA LEU A 262 -10.38 -15.04 4.07
C LEU A 262 -11.61 -14.60 3.26
N ASP A 263 -12.70 -14.40 3.97
CA ASP A 263 -13.85 -13.63 3.55
C ASP A 263 -14.00 -12.41 4.46
N ALA A 264 -14.25 -11.23 3.89
CA ALA A 264 -14.32 -10.01 4.70
C ALA A 264 -15.08 -8.86 4.03
N SER A 265 -15.80 -8.08 4.83
CA SER A 265 -16.41 -6.82 4.43
C SER A 265 -15.62 -5.65 5.03
N THR A 266 -15.10 -4.75 4.21
CA THR A 266 -14.25 -3.63 4.63
C THR A 266 -14.85 -2.29 4.24
N THR A 267 -14.99 -1.39 5.20
CA THR A 267 -15.26 0.03 4.93
C THR A 267 -13.96 0.82 5.05
N LEU A 268 -13.69 1.71 4.10
CA LEU A 268 -12.53 2.60 4.11
C LEU A 268 -12.96 4.06 4.05
N ALA A 269 -12.20 4.91 4.76
CA ALA A 269 -12.36 6.35 4.71
C ALA A 269 -11.00 7.05 4.87
N ALA A 270 -10.76 8.10 4.09
CA ALA A 270 -9.61 8.98 4.27
C ALA A 270 -10.02 10.43 4.04
N ARG A 271 -9.40 11.35 4.78
CA ARG A 271 -9.58 12.80 4.58
C ARG A 271 -8.23 13.43 4.38
N ILE A 272 -8.01 14.05 3.23
CA ILE A 272 -6.72 14.58 2.83
C ILE A 272 -6.87 16.06 2.51
N ASN A 273 -6.04 16.88 3.15
CA ASN A 273 -5.92 18.28 2.78
C ASN A 273 -4.80 18.41 1.72
N PRO A 274 -5.13 18.83 0.48
CA PRO A 274 -4.17 18.93 -0.60
C PRO A 274 -3.11 20.03 -0.37
N LYS A 275 -3.34 20.98 0.55
CA LYS A 275 -2.40 22.07 0.85
C LYS A 275 -1.35 21.69 1.91
N THR A 276 -1.62 20.73 2.80
CA THR A 276 -0.73 20.38 3.92
C THR A 276 0.28 19.29 3.55
N GLY A 277 1.05 19.51 2.47
CA GLY A 277 1.93 18.51 1.86
C GLY A 277 2.59 17.52 2.83
N GLY A 278 2.58 16.22 2.46
CA GLY A 278 3.42 15.19 3.06
C GLY A 278 2.76 14.15 3.96
N ALA A 279 1.53 14.37 4.45
CA ALA A 279 0.81 13.27 5.12
C ALA A 279 0.45 12.21 4.07
N SER A 280 1.05 11.03 4.17
CA SER A 280 0.79 9.97 3.19
C SER A 280 -0.68 9.59 3.25
N LEU A 281 -1.32 9.35 2.10
CA LEU A 281 -2.69 8.81 2.04
C LEU A 281 -2.85 7.62 3.01
N ALA A 282 -1.80 6.81 3.16
CA ALA A 282 -1.74 5.69 4.08
C ALA A 282 -1.96 6.11 5.55
N ASP A 283 -1.38 7.22 6.02
CA ASP A 283 -1.54 7.69 7.41
C ASP A 283 -2.94 8.27 7.68
N ALA A 284 -3.55 8.89 6.65
CA ALA A 284 -4.90 9.44 6.73
C ALA A 284 -5.99 8.36 6.61
N MET A 285 -5.64 7.21 6.04
CA MET A 285 -6.54 6.10 5.79
C MET A 285 -6.97 5.43 7.09
N ARG A 286 -8.28 5.21 7.18
CA ARG A 286 -8.92 4.44 8.23
C ARG A 286 -9.71 3.32 7.57
N THR A 287 -9.56 2.11 8.08
CA THR A 287 -10.37 0.98 7.63
C THR A 287 -11.01 0.29 8.82
N GLN A 288 -12.18 -0.28 8.57
CA GLN A 288 -12.86 -1.17 9.49
C GLN A 288 -13.30 -2.40 8.70
N THR A 289 -12.82 -3.56 9.11
CA THR A 289 -13.02 -4.82 8.42
C THR A 289 -13.64 -5.82 9.37
N ARG A 290 -14.74 -6.45 8.97
CA ARG A 290 -15.24 -7.67 9.61
C ARG A 290 -14.79 -8.84 8.76
N PHE A 291 -14.16 -9.83 9.38
CA PHE A 291 -13.55 -10.93 8.65
C PHE A 291 -13.91 -12.30 9.23
N THR A 292 -13.77 -13.32 8.41
CA THR A 292 -13.80 -14.72 8.77
C THR A 292 -12.75 -15.44 7.92
N VAL A 293 -11.87 -16.19 8.58
CA VAL A 293 -10.89 -17.06 7.94
C VAL A 293 -11.32 -18.50 8.20
N ASN A 294 -11.57 -19.24 7.13
CA ASN A 294 -11.92 -20.65 7.17
C ASN A 294 -10.66 -21.51 7.00
N ASN A 295 -10.62 -22.65 7.69
CA ASN A 295 -9.50 -23.59 7.68
C ASN A 295 -8.17 -22.88 7.97
N ALA A 296 -8.16 -22.11 9.06
CA ALA A 296 -7.04 -21.26 9.39
C ALA A 296 -5.94 -22.06 10.10
N VAL A 297 -4.67 -21.79 9.77
CA VAL A 297 -3.55 -22.30 10.56
C VAL A 297 -2.72 -21.13 11.06
N LEU A 298 -2.66 -21.00 12.38
CA LEU A 298 -1.82 -20.02 13.06
C LEU A 298 -0.43 -20.63 13.23
N HIS A 299 0.58 -20.03 12.63
CA HIS A 299 1.98 -20.45 12.73
C HIS A 299 2.71 -19.66 13.82
N GLY A 300 3.67 -20.32 14.48
CA GLY A 300 4.47 -19.72 15.56
C GLY A 300 3.85 -19.86 16.95
N VAL A 301 2.61 -20.35 17.05
CA VAL A 301 1.93 -20.56 18.33
C VAL A 301 1.17 -21.89 18.29
N ASP A 302 1.46 -22.77 19.26
CA ASP A 302 0.65 -23.95 19.57
C ASP A 302 -0.16 -23.69 20.85
N LEU A 303 -1.46 -23.42 20.71
CA LEU A 303 -2.37 -23.12 21.82
C LEU A 303 -2.68 -24.36 22.66
N ALA A 304 -2.78 -25.54 22.04
CA ALA A 304 -3.03 -26.78 22.75
C ALA A 304 -1.85 -27.11 23.69
N LYS A 305 -0.62 -26.93 23.19
CA LYS A 305 0.59 -27.02 23.99
C LYS A 305 0.64 -25.94 25.06
N ALA A 306 0.31 -24.69 24.75
CA ALA A 306 0.30 -23.59 25.73
C ALA A 306 -0.61 -23.91 26.93
N VAL A 307 -1.77 -24.52 26.70
CA VAL A 307 -2.69 -24.96 27.78
C VAL A 307 -2.10 -26.13 28.58
N ALA A 308 -1.40 -27.06 27.92
CA ALA A 308 -0.78 -28.22 28.58
C ALA A 308 0.49 -27.89 29.36
N THR A 309 1.28 -26.90 28.91
CA THR A 309 2.60 -26.56 29.46
C THR A 309 2.59 -25.37 30.42
N VAL A 310 1.42 -25.04 30.99
CA VAL A 310 1.29 -23.90 31.92
C VAL A 310 1.76 -22.59 31.24
N GLY A 311 1.24 -22.33 30.05
CA GLY A 311 1.24 -21.00 29.44
C GLY A 311 2.38 -20.66 28.50
N LEU A 312 3.44 -21.45 28.40
CA LEU A 312 4.59 -21.11 27.56
C LEU A 312 4.51 -21.82 26.22
N SER A 313 4.30 -21.05 25.15
CA SER A 313 4.39 -21.52 23.77
C SER A 313 5.09 -20.50 22.89
N ARG A 314 6.18 -20.95 22.25
CA ARG A 314 6.93 -20.24 21.21
C ARG A 314 7.22 -21.25 20.11
N GLY A 315 6.73 -20.98 18.90
CA GLY A 315 6.75 -21.90 17.77
C GLY A 315 5.57 -22.86 17.74
N GLY A 316 5.57 -23.74 16.72
CA GLY A 316 4.48 -24.69 16.46
C GLY A 316 3.39 -24.12 15.55
N SER A 317 2.26 -24.82 15.48
CA SER A 317 1.09 -24.39 14.73
C SER A 317 -0.19 -24.80 15.44
N THR A 318 -1.22 -23.96 15.33
CA THR A 318 -2.57 -24.28 15.78
C THR A 318 -3.51 -24.27 14.58
N GLU A 319 -4.11 -25.42 14.29
CA GLU A 319 -5.18 -25.54 13.30
C GLU A 319 -6.48 -25.04 13.91
N LEU A 320 -7.23 -24.26 13.14
CA LEU A 320 -8.49 -23.64 13.49
C LEU A 320 -9.49 -23.91 12.37
N ASP A 321 -10.68 -24.37 12.73
CA ASP A 321 -11.79 -24.50 11.80
C ASP A 321 -12.18 -23.11 11.27
N THR A 322 -12.31 -22.15 12.19
CA THR A 322 -12.62 -20.76 11.87
C THR A 322 -11.87 -19.79 12.78
N LEU A 323 -11.53 -18.62 12.22
CA LEU A 323 -11.06 -17.44 12.95
C LEU A 323 -11.81 -16.22 12.43
N ALA A 324 -12.62 -15.59 13.28
CA ALA A 324 -13.41 -14.42 12.94
C ALA A 324 -13.14 -13.26 13.88
N GLY A 325 -13.42 -12.04 13.43
CA GLY A 325 -13.33 -10.86 14.28
C GLY A 325 -13.46 -9.56 13.50
N GLN A 326 -12.99 -8.49 14.13
CA GLN A 326 -12.98 -7.15 13.56
C GLN A 326 -11.57 -6.59 13.57
N VAL A 327 -11.16 -6.00 12.46
CA VAL A 327 -9.90 -5.27 12.33
C VAL A 327 -10.21 -3.79 12.13
N ARG A 328 -9.55 -2.93 12.89
CA ARG A 328 -9.53 -1.48 12.65
C ARG A 328 -8.10 -1.08 12.34
N THR A 329 -7.93 -0.32 11.27
CA THR A 329 -6.62 0.22 10.91
C THR A 329 -6.68 1.74 10.92
N ARG A 330 -5.66 2.36 11.49
CA ARG A 330 -5.45 3.81 11.46
C ARG A 330 -3.98 4.08 11.18
N GLY A 331 -3.68 4.46 9.93
CA GLY A 331 -2.30 4.50 9.48
C GLY A 331 -1.65 3.12 9.61
N GLN A 332 -0.62 3.03 10.45
CA GLN A 332 0.14 1.80 10.69
C GLN A 332 -0.28 1.03 11.95
N LEU A 333 -1.21 1.59 12.75
CA LEU A 333 -1.76 0.90 13.92
C LEU A 333 -2.88 -0.05 13.47
N VAL A 334 -2.81 -1.31 13.90
CA VAL A 334 -3.85 -2.32 13.64
C VAL A 334 -4.40 -2.83 14.97
N GLU A 335 -5.72 -2.75 15.13
CA GLU A 335 -6.44 -3.25 16.30
C GLU A 335 -7.35 -4.39 15.87
N LEU A 336 -7.12 -5.58 16.43
CA LEU A 336 -7.97 -6.74 16.27
C LEU A 336 -8.81 -6.91 17.53
N THR A 337 -10.12 -6.88 17.37
CA THR A 337 -11.10 -6.94 18.46
C THR A 337 -12.16 -7.97 18.17
N ASN A 338 -12.86 -8.42 19.22
CA ASN A 338 -13.89 -9.45 19.12
C ASN A 338 -13.39 -10.69 18.37
N LEU A 339 -12.13 -11.07 18.61
CA LEU A 339 -11.57 -12.27 17.99
C LEU A 339 -12.26 -13.48 18.59
N VAL A 340 -12.68 -14.39 17.72
CA VAL A 340 -13.26 -15.69 18.06
C VAL A 340 -12.62 -16.73 17.15
N ALA A 341 -12.03 -17.75 17.75
CA ALA A 341 -11.45 -18.88 17.04
C ALA A 341 -12.05 -20.19 17.55
N SER A 342 -12.26 -21.14 16.66
CA SER A 342 -12.77 -22.48 16.99
C SER A 342 -11.89 -23.57 16.36
N SER A 343 -11.68 -24.67 17.09
CA SER A 343 -10.97 -25.85 16.62
C SER A 343 -11.45 -27.08 17.40
N GLY A 344 -12.47 -27.77 16.89
CA GLY A 344 -13.06 -28.95 17.55
C GLY A 344 -13.46 -28.71 19.02
N VAL A 345 -12.60 -29.15 19.96
CA VAL A 345 -12.80 -29.00 21.43
C VAL A 345 -12.22 -27.72 22.03
N LEU A 346 -11.57 -26.89 21.21
CA LEU A 346 -10.92 -25.64 21.59
C LEU A 346 -11.73 -24.45 21.06
N ALA A 347 -11.97 -23.47 21.92
CA ALA A 347 -12.45 -22.15 21.56
C ALA A 347 -11.49 -21.10 22.12
N ALA A 348 -11.26 -20.01 21.40
CA ALA A 348 -10.48 -18.89 21.90
C ALA A 348 -11.15 -17.56 21.60
N THR A 349 -11.09 -16.63 22.54
CA THR A 349 -11.56 -15.26 22.36
C THR A 349 -10.49 -14.26 22.77
N GLY A 350 -10.46 -13.07 22.16
CA GLY A 350 -9.47 -12.08 22.58
C GLY A 350 -9.40 -10.81 21.75
N GLU A 351 -8.38 -10.04 22.06
CA GLU A 351 -8.05 -8.77 21.42
C GLU A 351 -6.53 -8.65 21.29
N VAL A 352 -6.08 -8.17 20.14
CA VAL A 352 -4.65 -8.04 19.80
C VAL A 352 -4.43 -6.72 19.10
N THR A 353 -3.42 -5.97 19.53
CA THR A 353 -2.96 -4.75 18.88
C THR A 353 -1.60 -5.01 18.24
N VAL A 354 -1.45 -4.56 16.99
CA VAL A 354 -0.18 -4.52 16.28
C VAL A 354 0.27 -3.06 16.22
N ALA A 355 1.35 -2.75 16.91
CA ALA A 355 1.96 -1.43 16.87
C ALA A 355 2.61 -1.17 15.49
N PRO A 356 2.85 0.09 15.09
CA PRO A 356 3.61 0.42 13.87
C PRO A 356 4.99 -0.24 13.79
N SER A 357 5.60 -0.55 14.94
CA SER A 357 6.86 -1.30 15.06
C SER A 357 6.71 -2.80 14.83
N LYS A 358 5.51 -3.29 14.47
CA LYS A 358 5.11 -4.71 14.41
C LYS A 358 5.09 -5.46 15.74
N ALA A 359 5.25 -4.76 16.87
CA ALA A 359 5.12 -5.38 18.18
C ALA A 359 3.67 -5.80 18.41
N LEU A 360 3.47 -7.03 18.89
CA LEU A 360 2.17 -7.56 19.27
C LEU A 360 1.94 -7.33 20.76
N SER A 361 0.73 -6.92 21.12
CA SER A 361 0.27 -6.93 22.51
C SER A 361 -1.21 -7.24 22.57
N GLY A 362 -1.64 -8.05 23.52
CA GLY A 362 -3.04 -8.46 23.58
C GLY A 362 -3.32 -9.45 24.70
N ARG A 363 -4.60 -9.79 24.82
CA ARG A 363 -5.08 -10.84 25.74
C ARG A 363 -5.97 -11.79 24.97
N VAL A 364 -5.79 -13.07 25.23
CA VAL A 364 -6.57 -14.15 24.63
C VAL A 364 -6.96 -15.11 25.74
N ARG A 365 -8.22 -15.50 25.79
CA ARG A 365 -8.72 -16.58 26.63
C ARG A 365 -8.91 -17.81 25.76
N VAL A 366 -8.30 -18.92 26.14
CA VAL A 366 -8.47 -20.21 25.44
C VAL A 366 -9.28 -21.13 26.35
N ASP A 367 -10.45 -21.54 25.90
CA ASP A 367 -11.31 -22.50 26.56
C ASP A 367 -11.15 -23.87 25.89
N VAL A 368 -10.82 -24.90 26.67
CA VAL A 368 -10.66 -26.28 26.20
C VAL A 368 -11.67 -27.17 26.90
N THR A 369 -12.48 -27.89 26.13
CA THR A 369 -13.43 -28.87 26.65
C THR A 369 -12.72 -30.21 26.87
N ARG A 370 -12.75 -30.76 28.08
CA ARG A 370 -12.15 -32.07 28.42
C ARG A 370 -13.15 -33.03 29.05
N GLY A 371 -12.97 -34.31 28.73
CA GLY A 371 -13.70 -35.43 29.34
C GLY A 371 -15.13 -35.61 28.80
N ALA A 372 -15.72 -36.78 29.08
CA ALA A 372 -17.07 -37.14 28.63
C ALA A 372 -18.19 -36.30 29.29
N GLY A 373 -17.86 -35.56 30.36
CA GLY A 373 -18.79 -34.68 31.09
C GLY A 373 -18.84 -33.23 30.60
N GLY A 374 -17.97 -32.83 29.65
CA GLY A 374 -18.00 -31.48 29.06
C GLY A 374 -17.37 -30.37 29.92
N ASP A 375 -16.44 -30.71 30.83
CA ASP A 375 -15.78 -29.71 31.68
C ASP A 375 -14.93 -28.75 30.82
N VAL A 376 -15.17 -27.44 30.98
CA VAL A 376 -14.46 -26.38 30.24
C VAL A 376 -13.38 -25.77 31.12
N VAL A 377 -12.13 -25.88 30.67
CA VAL A 377 -10.97 -25.23 31.31
C VAL A 377 -10.56 -24.02 30.48
N GLY A 378 -10.79 -22.83 31.03
CA GLY A 378 -10.27 -21.60 30.43
C GLY A 378 -8.87 -21.25 30.88
N VAL A 379 -8.03 -20.76 29.98
CA VAL A 379 -6.69 -20.30 30.30
C VAL A 379 -6.52 -18.88 29.74
N PRO A 380 -6.38 -17.87 30.62
CA PRO A 380 -6.07 -16.51 30.19
C PRO A 380 -4.59 -16.39 29.81
N LEU A 381 -4.35 -15.93 28.59
CA LEU A 381 -3.05 -15.79 27.98
C LEU A 381 -2.82 -14.34 27.54
N VAL A 382 -1.56 -13.92 27.59
CA VAL A 382 -1.07 -12.64 27.08
C VAL A 382 -0.29 -12.89 25.80
N VAL A 383 -0.62 -12.13 24.76
CA VAL A 383 0.05 -12.15 23.47
C VAL A 383 1.18 -11.12 23.47
N GLY A 384 2.35 -11.53 22.98
CA GLY A 384 3.53 -10.68 22.87
C GLY A 384 4.41 -11.05 21.66
N GLY A 385 5.58 -10.44 21.57
CA GLY A 385 6.52 -10.67 20.47
C GLY A 385 6.25 -9.73 19.29
N THR A 386 6.43 -10.22 18.07
CA THR A 386 6.21 -9.44 16.84
C THR A 386 5.31 -10.21 15.87
N VAL A 387 4.78 -9.52 14.85
CA VAL A 387 4.01 -10.17 13.77
C VAL A 387 4.77 -11.32 13.12
N ASP A 388 6.10 -11.22 13.05
CA ASP A 388 6.97 -12.20 12.39
C ASP A 388 7.42 -13.32 13.34
N ASP A 389 7.38 -13.10 14.67
CA ASP A 389 7.69 -14.07 15.73
C ASP A 389 6.70 -13.89 16.90
N PRO A 390 5.47 -14.43 16.77
CA PRO A 390 4.44 -14.30 17.79
C PRO A 390 4.73 -15.22 18.99
N SER A 391 4.33 -14.77 20.18
CA SER A 391 4.49 -15.58 21.40
C SER A 391 3.32 -15.42 22.34
N VAL A 392 3.10 -16.45 23.16
CA VAL A 392 2.01 -16.49 24.13
C VAL A 392 2.54 -16.94 25.50
N SER A 393 2.06 -16.28 26.55
CA SER A 393 2.45 -16.49 27.96
C SER A 393 1.23 -16.40 28.87
N LEU A 394 1.24 -17.01 30.06
CA LEU A 394 0.20 -16.77 31.07
C LEU A 394 0.18 -15.30 31.53
N SER A 395 -1.01 -14.80 31.87
CA SER A 395 -1.11 -13.51 32.57
C SER A 395 -0.41 -13.59 33.94
N ARG A 396 0.11 -12.45 34.44
CA ARG A 396 0.81 -12.41 35.74
C ARG A 396 -0.13 -12.82 36.89
N SER A 397 -1.40 -12.46 36.82
CA SER A 397 -2.46 -12.87 37.73
C SER A 397 -2.73 -14.38 37.65
N ALA A 398 -2.74 -14.96 36.44
CA ALA A 398 -2.92 -16.38 36.25
C ALA A 398 -1.71 -17.20 36.70
N LEU A 399 -0.47 -16.71 36.59
CA LEU A 399 0.72 -17.35 37.16
C LEU A 399 0.61 -17.46 38.70
N LEU A 400 0.16 -16.38 39.36
CA LEU A 400 -0.04 -16.38 40.80
C LEU A 400 -1.17 -17.33 41.22
N GLY A 401 -2.29 -17.34 40.50
CA GLY A 401 -3.40 -18.27 40.74
C GLY A 401 -3.02 -19.73 40.48
N ALA A 402 -2.25 -20.00 39.41
CA ALA A 402 -1.74 -21.32 39.07
C ALA A 402 -0.79 -21.86 40.15
N ALA A 403 0.10 -21.02 40.70
CA ALA A 403 1.00 -21.41 41.78
C ALA A 403 0.23 -21.85 43.04
N ILE A 404 -0.81 -21.09 43.42
CA ILE A 404 -1.67 -21.44 44.57
C ILE A 404 -2.46 -22.72 44.30
N GLY A 405 -3.08 -22.83 43.12
CA GLY A 405 -3.87 -24.01 42.76
C GLY A 405 -3.05 -25.30 42.65
N THR A 406 -1.81 -25.20 42.18
CA THR A 406 -0.88 -26.35 42.08
C THR A 406 -0.44 -26.85 43.45
N ALA A 407 -0.33 -25.97 44.45
CA ALA A 407 -0.01 -26.36 45.83
C ALA A 407 -1.12 -27.21 46.48
N LEU A 408 -2.37 -27.06 46.01
CA LEU A 408 -3.53 -27.79 46.53
C LEU A 408 -3.80 -29.09 45.76
N MET A 409 -3.74 -29.05 44.42
CA MET A 409 -3.93 -30.24 43.56
C MET A 409 -3.10 -30.11 42.26
N PRO A 410 -2.06 -30.94 42.05
CA PRO A 410 -1.27 -30.93 40.82
C PRO A 410 -2.13 -31.25 39.58
N GLY A 411 -1.94 -30.50 38.48
CA GLY A 411 -2.59 -30.73 37.19
C GLY A 411 -3.99 -30.12 37.08
N VAL A 412 -4.94 -30.51 37.94
CA VAL A 412 -6.32 -29.99 37.92
C VAL A 412 -6.47 -28.65 38.65
N GLY A 413 -5.73 -28.46 39.75
CA GLY A 413 -5.75 -27.21 40.54
C GLY A 413 -5.07 -26.04 39.83
N THR A 414 -4.11 -26.31 38.95
CA THR A 414 -3.36 -25.30 38.19
C THR A 414 -4.26 -24.48 37.25
N GLY A 415 -5.16 -25.14 36.51
CA GLY A 415 -6.09 -24.47 35.60
C GLY A 415 -7.24 -23.76 36.32
N ALA A 416 -7.75 -24.37 37.40
CA ALA A 416 -8.80 -23.77 38.22
C ALA A 416 -8.31 -22.55 39.01
N GLY A 417 -7.12 -22.65 39.61
CA GLY A 417 -6.47 -21.56 40.35
C GLY A 417 -6.08 -20.39 39.45
N ALA A 418 -5.60 -20.65 38.23
CA ALA A 418 -5.32 -19.61 37.24
C ALA A 418 -6.55 -18.76 36.90
N ASN A 419 -7.71 -19.39 36.66
CA ASN A 419 -8.98 -18.68 36.40
C ASN A 419 -9.47 -17.87 37.61
N LEU A 420 -9.38 -18.43 38.82
CA LEU A 420 -9.79 -17.73 40.04
C LEU A 420 -8.88 -16.52 40.33
N GLY A 421 -7.56 -16.67 40.16
CA GLY A 421 -6.61 -15.59 40.35
C GLY A 421 -6.81 -14.42 39.37
N ASP A 422 -7.14 -14.71 38.11
CA ASP A 422 -7.39 -13.68 37.09
C ASP A 422 -8.65 -12.85 37.41
N ARG A 423 -9.77 -13.51 37.76
CA ARG A 423 -11.02 -12.84 38.15
C ARG A 423 -10.87 -11.97 39.41
N VAL A 424 -10.11 -12.44 40.41
CA VAL A 424 -9.82 -11.67 41.62
C VAL A 424 -8.92 -10.47 41.31
N GLY A 425 -7.95 -10.63 40.42
CA GLY A 425 -7.07 -9.55 39.97
C GLY A 425 -7.81 -8.44 39.22
N GLU A 426 -8.73 -8.79 38.31
CA GLU A 426 -9.58 -7.83 37.61
C GLU A 426 -10.54 -7.10 38.55
N GLY A 427 -11.22 -7.82 39.46
CA GLY A 427 -12.12 -7.20 40.44
C GLY A 427 -11.43 -6.23 41.40
N LEU A 428 -10.20 -6.52 41.80
CA LEU A 428 -9.39 -5.60 42.61
C LEU A 428 -8.93 -4.38 41.79
N LYS A 429 -8.61 -4.55 40.51
CA LYS A 429 -8.20 -3.44 39.65
C LYS A 429 -9.36 -2.49 39.36
N ASP A 430 -10.59 -2.99 39.24
CA ASP A 430 -11.80 -2.16 39.10
C ASP A 430 -12.17 -1.43 40.40
N LEU A 431 -11.90 -2.02 41.56
CA LEU A 431 -12.18 -1.41 42.87
C LEU A 431 -11.14 -0.36 43.30
N PHE A 432 -9.91 -0.45 42.82
CA PHE A 432 -8.79 0.41 43.23
C PHE A 432 -8.15 1.20 42.08
N GLY A 433 -8.66 1.08 40.85
CA GLY A 433 -8.15 1.76 39.66
C GLY A 433 -8.87 3.07 39.37
N LYS A 434 -8.42 4.16 40.01
CA LYS A 434 -8.44 5.51 39.45
C LYS A 434 -7.01 6.03 39.32
#